data_AF-A0A8H6C2B4-F1
#
_entry.id   AF-A0A8H6C2B4-F1
#
_cell.length_a   1.000
_cell.length_b   1.000
_cell.length_c   1.000
_cell.angle_alpha   90.00
_cell.angle_beta   90.00
_cell.angle_gamma   90.00
#
_symmetry.space_group_name_H-M   'P 1'
#
loop_
_entity.id
_entity.type
_entity.pdbx_description
1 polymer ?
#
loop_
_entity_poly.entity_id
_entity_poly.type
_entity_poly.pdbx_seq_one_letter_code
_entity_poly.pdbx_strand_id
1 'polypeptide(L)'
;MRGYIGMLVIDPKYRKQRLASNLVKLTIENMKSIDKVDEIMLETEVINQGALNLYESFGFLRTKRLYRYYLNTHDAYRLILPLGEKSRTRIAFLPPLE
;
A
#
# COMPACT_ATOMS: atom_id res chain seq x y z
N MET A 1 9.47 0.09 11.47
CA MET A 1 9.30 -1.14 10.68
C MET A 1 8.24 -0.93 9.61
N ARG A 2 8.43 -1.46 8.39
CA ARG A 2 7.52 -1.28 7.25
C ARG A 2 6.87 -2.61 6.86
N GLY A 3 5.55 -2.63 6.73
CA GLY A 3 4.80 -3.75 6.15
C GLY A 3 4.79 -3.69 4.62
N TYR A 4 4.76 -4.84 3.96
CA TYR A 4 4.74 -4.94 2.51
C TYR A 4 3.63 -5.87 2.02
N ILE A 5 2.77 -5.38 1.11
CA ILE A 5 1.77 -6.20 0.42
C ILE A 5 2.35 -6.60 -0.93
N GLY A 6 2.82 -7.85 -1.03
CA GLY A 6 3.41 -8.36 -2.25
C GLY A 6 2.40 -8.65 -3.36
N MET A 7 1.29 -9.31 -3.02
CA MET A 7 0.27 -9.68 -4.00
C MET A 7 -1.10 -9.82 -3.34
N LEU A 8 -2.13 -9.25 -3.96
CA LEU A 8 -3.52 -9.45 -3.59
C LEU A 8 -4.34 -9.62 -4.87
N VAL A 9 -4.99 -10.77 -5.02
CA VAL A 9 -5.72 -11.14 -6.23
C VAL A 9 -7.08 -11.69 -5.86
N ILE A 10 -8.11 -11.22 -6.55
CA ILE A 10 -9.45 -11.81 -6.52
C ILE A 10 -9.70 -12.47 -7.87
N ASP A 11 -10.05 -13.75 -7.84
CA ASP A 11 -10.50 -14.48 -9.02
C ASP A 11 -11.65 -13.70 -9.68
N PRO A 12 -11.60 -13.47 -11.01
CA PRO A 12 -12.62 -12.74 -11.76
C PRO A 12 -14.07 -13.11 -11.42
N LYS A 13 -14.35 -14.40 -11.16
CA LYS A 13 -15.68 -14.91 -10.83
C LYS A 13 -16.25 -14.33 -9.53
N TYR A 14 -15.40 -13.90 -8.61
CA TYR A 14 -15.78 -13.38 -7.30
C TYR A 14 -15.57 -11.86 -7.14
N ARG A 15 -15.30 -11.14 -8.23
CA ARG A 15 -15.14 -9.67 -8.20
C ARG A 15 -16.48 -8.97 -7.95
N LYS A 16 -16.42 -7.67 -7.63
CA LYS A 16 -17.58 -6.79 -7.31
C LYS A 16 -18.38 -7.19 -6.06
N GLN A 17 -17.88 -8.12 -5.26
CA GLN A 17 -18.48 -8.56 -3.99
C GLN A 17 -17.72 -7.98 -2.76
N ARG A 18 -16.97 -6.88 -2.94
CA ARG A 18 -16.15 -6.22 -1.90
C ARG A 18 -15.06 -7.10 -1.25
N LEU A 19 -14.75 -8.27 -1.80
CA LEU A 19 -13.72 -9.17 -1.26
C LEU A 19 -12.35 -8.52 -1.17
N ALA A 20 -11.92 -7.78 -2.20
CA ALA A 20 -10.63 -7.09 -2.18
C ALA A 20 -10.55 -6.07 -1.04
N SER A 21 -11.60 -5.26 -0.85
CA SER A 21 -11.67 -4.29 0.25
C SER A 21 -11.61 -4.98 1.62
N ASN A 22 -12.31 -6.11 1.79
CA ASN A 22 -12.28 -6.86 3.03
C ASN A 22 -10.89 -7.44 3.33
N LEU A 23 -10.22 -8.00 2.32
CA LEU A 23 -8.85 -8.50 2.46
C LEU A 23 -7.88 -7.37 2.82
N VAL A 24 -7.92 -6.25 2.09
CA VAL A 24 -7.06 -5.09 2.38
C VAL A 24 -7.29 -4.58 3.80
N LYS A 25 -8.54 -4.44 4.23
CA LYS A 25 -8.89 -4.03 5.59
C LYS A 25 -8.28 -4.99 6.62
N LEU A 26 -8.48 -6.30 6.44
CA LEU A 26 -7.94 -7.31 7.36
C LEU A 26 -6.41 -7.26 7.40
N THR A 27 -5.74 -7.13 6.25
CA THR A 27 -4.29 -7.00 6.18
C THR A 27 -3.80 -5.77 6.94
N ILE A 28 -4.43 -4.61 6.75
CA ILE A 28 -4.06 -3.36 7.46
C ILE A 28 -4.21 -3.54 8.98
N GLU A 29 -5.33 -4.08 9.42
CA GLU A 29 -5.61 -4.25 10.86
C GLU A 29 -4.66 -5.26 11.51
N ASN A 30 -4.31 -6.35 10.83
CA ASN A 30 -3.31 -7.31 11.32
C ASN A 30 -1.90 -6.69 11.37
N MET A 31 -1.47 -5.97 10.33
CA MET A 31 -0.17 -5.29 10.31
C MET A 31 -0.06 -4.21 11.39
N LYS A 32 -1.17 -3.55 11.73
CA LYS A 32 -1.23 -2.58 12.84
C LYS A 32 -1.14 -3.27 14.20
N SER A 33 -1.97 -4.27 14.44
CA SER A 33 -2.19 -4.82 15.78
C SER A 33 -1.15 -5.87 16.19
N ILE A 34 -0.76 -6.73 15.25
CA ILE A 34 0.15 -7.86 15.49
C ILE A 34 1.58 -7.40 15.24
N ASP A 35 1.85 -6.91 14.03
CA ASP A 35 3.22 -6.58 13.60
C ASP A 35 3.67 -5.20 14.10
N LYS A 36 2.74 -4.30 14.43
CA LYS A 36 3.03 -2.92 14.88
C LYS A 36 3.90 -2.15 13.87
N VAL A 37 3.57 -2.25 12.58
CA VAL A 37 4.31 -1.52 11.53
C VAL A 37 4.00 -0.03 11.54
N ASP A 38 4.99 0.80 11.22
CA ASP A 38 4.84 2.26 11.16
C ASP A 38 4.15 2.71 9.86
N GLU A 39 4.27 1.91 8.79
CA GLU A 39 3.68 2.16 7.48
C GLU A 39 3.52 0.86 6.68
N ILE A 40 2.64 0.87 5.69
CA ILE A 40 2.42 -0.24 4.74
C ILE A 40 2.74 0.23 3.34
N MET A 41 3.47 -0.57 2.57
CA MET A 41 3.88 -0.28 1.20
C MET A 41 3.40 -1.34 0.21
N LEU A 42 3.12 -0.92 -1.03
CA LEU A 42 2.95 -1.80 -2.17
C LEU A 42 3.29 -1.08 -3.48
N GLU A 43 3.43 -1.86 -4.55
CA GLU A 43 3.53 -1.38 -5.92
C GLU A 43 2.35 -1.90 -6.74
N THR A 44 1.82 -1.06 -7.64
CA THR A 44 0.82 -1.48 -8.62
C THR A 44 1.03 -0.78 -9.95
N GLU A 45 0.67 -1.44 -11.05
CA GLU A 45 0.76 -0.86 -12.40
C GLU A 45 -0.01 0.46 -12.48
N VAL A 46 0.58 1.45 -13.15
CA VAL A 46 -0.06 2.77 -13.33
C VAL A 46 -1.39 2.69 -14.07
N ILE A 47 -1.59 1.64 -14.87
CA ILE A 47 -2.81 1.39 -15.64
C ILE A 47 -3.88 0.63 -14.85
N ASN A 48 -3.54 0.08 -13.67
CA ASN A 48 -4.48 -0.68 -12.86
C ASN A 48 -5.36 0.24 -12.01
N GLN A 49 -6.27 0.96 -12.67
CA GLN A 49 -7.14 1.94 -12.01
C GLN A 49 -8.00 1.32 -10.89
N GLY A 50 -8.38 0.05 -11.03
CA GLY A 50 -9.13 -0.67 -10.00
C GLY A 50 -8.34 -0.84 -8.70
N ALA A 51 -7.07 -1.24 -8.79
CA ALA A 51 -6.19 -1.34 -7.63
C ALA A 51 -5.86 0.03 -7.05
N LEU A 52 -5.56 1.03 -7.89
CA LEU A 52 -5.26 2.38 -7.45
C LEU A 52 -6.43 2.97 -6.65
N ASN A 53 -7.64 2.95 -7.21
CA ASN A 53 -8.83 3.44 -6.52
C ASN A 53 -9.10 2.70 -5.21
N LEU A 54 -8.91 1.38 -5.21
CA LEU A 54 -9.07 0.55 -4.01
C LEU A 54 -8.12 1.01 -2.90
N TYR A 55 -6.81 1.03 -3.15
CA TYR A 55 -5.84 1.37 -2.12
C TYR A 55 -5.94 2.84 -1.70
N GLU A 56 -6.19 3.76 -2.63
CA GLU A 56 -6.38 5.18 -2.32
C GLU A 56 -7.60 5.40 -1.41
N SER A 57 -8.68 4.63 -1.57
CA SER A 57 -9.83 4.68 -0.66
C SER A 57 -9.52 4.26 0.78
N PHE A 58 -8.43 3.52 1.01
CA PHE A 58 -7.91 3.18 2.34
C PHE A 58 -6.88 4.20 2.86
N GLY A 59 -6.62 5.28 2.10
CA GLY A 59 -5.69 6.33 2.47
C GLY A 59 -4.24 6.08 2.01
N PHE A 60 -4.00 5.10 1.14
CA PHE A 60 -2.68 4.96 0.52
C PHE A 60 -2.37 6.16 -0.38
N LEU A 61 -1.12 6.63 -0.31
CA LEU A 61 -0.62 7.76 -1.07
C LEU A 61 0.37 7.29 -2.12
N ARG A 62 0.28 7.81 -3.36
CA ARG A 62 1.30 7.59 -4.39
C ARG A 62 2.55 8.40 -4.04
N THR A 63 3.65 7.73 -3.74
CA THR A 63 4.90 8.39 -3.31
C THR A 63 5.96 8.44 -4.40
N LYS A 64 5.95 7.47 -5.32
CA LYS A 64 6.92 7.41 -6.43
C LYS A 64 6.31 6.73 -7.65
N ARG A 65 6.66 7.21 -8.84
CA ARG A 65 6.48 6.48 -10.10
C ARG A 65 7.78 5.76 -10.44
N LEU A 66 7.69 4.46 -10.69
CA LEU A 66 8.80 3.57 -11.01
C LEU A 66 8.74 3.29 -12.51
N TYR A 67 9.74 3.75 -13.26
CA TYR A 67 9.81 3.60 -14.71
C TYR A 67 10.13 2.15 -15.09
N ARG A 68 9.35 1.57 -16.00
CA ARG A 68 9.52 0.18 -16.52
C ARG A 68 9.74 -0.86 -15.42
N TYR A 69 8.93 -0.77 -14.37
CA TYR A 69 9.09 -1.59 -13.16
C TYR A 69 8.71 -3.06 -13.38
N TYR A 70 7.65 -3.31 -14.14
CA TYR A 70 7.19 -4.66 -14.42
C TYR A 70 7.89 -5.25 -15.65
N LEU A 71 7.90 -6.59 -15.75
CA LEU A 71 8.50 -7.32 -16.87
C LEU A 71 7.89 -6.95 -18.24
N ASN A 72 6.62 -6.53 -18.25
CA ASN A 72 5.94 -5.98 -19.43
C ASN A 72 6.37 -4.53 -19.77
N THR A 73 7.39 -3.99 -19.08
CA THR A 73 7.88 -2.61 -19.16
C THR A 73 6.89 -1.54 -18.73
N HIS A 74 5.76 -1.92 -18.13
CA HIS A 74 4.84 -0.94 -17.56
C HIS A 74 5.42 -0.29 -16.32
N ASP A 75 5.12 0.99 -16.19
CA ASP A 75 5.43 1.73 -14.97
C ASP A 75 4.56 1.24 -13.81
N ALA A 76 5.09 1.44 -12.60
CA ALA A 76 4.34 1.22 -11.36
C ALA A 76 4.25 2.51 -10.54
N TYR A 77 3.18 2.64 -9.76
CA TYR A 77 3.20 3.53 -8.60
C TYR A 77 3.62 2.73 -7.38
N ARG A 78 4.51 3.31 -6.57
CA ARG A 78 4.69 2.94 -5.17
C ARG A 78 3.66 3.68 -4.35
N LEU A 79 2.89 2.92 -3.58
CA LEU A 79 1.89 3.43 -2.65
C LEU A 79 2.35 3.17 -1.21
N ILE A 80 2.09 4.13 -0.32
CA ILE A 80 2.37 4.02 1.11
C ILE A 80 1.15 4.46 1.92
N LEU A 81 0.80 3.69 2.95
CA LEU A 81 -0.14 4.06 4.00
C LEU A 81 0.63 4.30 5.30
N PRO A 82 0.83 5.57 5.73
CA PRO A 82 1.46 5.89 7.00
C PRO A 82 0.50 5.61 8.17
N LEU A 83 0.94 4.83 9.16
CA LEU A 83 0.11 4.40 10.28
C LEU A 83 0.46 5.10 11.59
N GLY A 84 1.74 5.35 11.86
CA GLY A 84 2.22 6.04 13.05
C GLY A 84 2.58 7.52 12.81
N GLU A 85 2.76 8.28 13.90
CA GLU A 85 3.19 9.70 13.82
C GLU A 85 4.55 9.86 13.13
N LYS A 86 5.48 8.94 13.40
CA LYS A 86 6.81 8.95 12.76
C LYS A 86 6.70 8.96 11.23
N SER A 87 5.73 8.24 10.68
CA SER A 87 5.50 8.12 9.23
C SER A 87 4.80 9.33 8.62
N ARG A 88 4.21 10.21 9.45
CA ARG A 88 3.56 11.46 9.02
C ARG A 88 4.50 12.66 9.06
N THR A 89 5.66 12.50 9.69
CA THR A 89 6.64 13.57 9.89
C THR A 89 7.79 13.39 8.91
N ARG A 90 8.21 14.47 8.24
CA ARG A 90 9.40 14.40 7.40
C ARG A 90 10.60 14.07 8.27
N ILE A 91 11.53 13.27 7.74
CA ILE A 91 12.76 12.86 8.45
C ILE A 91 13.48 14.06 9.09
N ALA A 92 13.51 15.22 8.42
CA ALA A 92 14.13 16.44 8.93
C ALA A 92 13.52 16.98 10.25
N PHE A 93 12.32 16.56 10.61
CA PHE A 93 11.60 16.98 11.82
C PHE A 93 11.41 15.83 12.82
N LEU A 94 11.98 14.65 12.57
CA LEU A 94 11.96 13.57 13.54
C LEU A 94 12.98 13.86 14.65
N PRO A 95 12.68 13.48 15.91
CA PRO A 95 13.66 13.54 16.97
C PRO A 95 14.87 12.65 16.63
N PRO A 96 16.07 12.97 17.14
CA PRO A 96 17.24 12.10 17.02
C PRO A 96 16.93 10.69 17.51
N LEU A 97 17.52 9.67 16.88
CA LEU A 97 17.47 8.31 17.40
C LEU A 97 18.29 8.27 18.70
N GLU A 98 17.70 7.72 19.76
CA GLU A 98 18.41 7.37 21.00
C GLU A 98 19.34 6.16 20.79
#